data_AF-A0A418WP25-F1
#
_entry.id   AF-A0A418WP25-F1
#
_cell.length_a   1.000
_cell.length_b   1.000
_cell.length_c   1.000
_cell.angle_alpha   90.00
_cell.angle_beta   90.00
_cell.angle_gamma   90.00
#
_symmetry.space_group_name_H-M   'P 1'
#
loop_
_entity.id
_entity.type
_entity.pdbx_description
1 polymer ?
#
loop_
_entity_poly.entity_id
_entity_poly.type
_entity_poly.pdbx_seq_one_letter_code
_entity_poly.pdbx_strand_id
1 'polypeptide(L)'
;MFGIAKALGWISGNRHWLTLLAVAAAAAFLFVRGETFRMDRDRIASTADGICAAAGSGFQPEGVAKSDRGKACRKAVERLAAFERETRSESARVLSEVNRERETKTQADIARASSNAQAARDAQILMEKADGKIANDDRVDGGWFDAFNRAAGLRPPR
;
A
#
# COMPACT_ATOMS: atom_id res chain seq x y z
N MET A 1 -20.50 33.38 60.32
CA MET A 1 -19.10 33.85 60.48
C MET A 1 -18.31 33.19 61.62
N PHE A 2 -18.92 32.44 62.56
CA PHE A 2 -18.20 31.83 63.69
C PHE A 2 -17.37 30.56 63.38
N GLY A 3 -17.60 29.91 62.23
CA GLY A 3 -16.89 28.67 61.87
C GLY A 3 -15.43 28.88 61.46
N ILE A 4 -15.12 29.99 60.77
CA ILE A 4 -13.78 30.28 60.25
C ILE A 4 -12.83 30.65 61.39
N ALA A 5 -13.27 31.45 62.36
CA ALA A 5 -12.45 31.82 63.53
C ALA A 5 -12.13 30.62 64.44
N LYS A 6 -13.08 29.69 64.64
CA LYS A 6 -12.85 28.44 65.36
C LYS A 6 -11.90 27.49 64.61
N ALA A 7 -12.02 27.40 63.29
CA ALA A 7 -11.11 26.62 62.44
C ALA A 7 -9.68 27.17 62.49
N LEU A 8 -9.50 28.50 62.41
CA LEU A 8 -8.17 29.13 62.53
C LEU A 8 -7.56 28.95 63.93
N GLY A 9 -8.36 29.03 64.99
CA GLY A 9 -7.91 28.78 66.37
C GLY A 9 -7.42 27.33 66.57
N TRP A 10 -8.16 26.36 66.03
CA TRP A 10 -7.79 24.93 66.09
C TRP A 10 -6.53 24.60 65.27
N ILE A 11 -6.37 25.26 64.11
CA ILE A 11 -5.16 25.18 63.27
C ILE A 11 -3.95 25.75 64.00
N SER A 12 -4.12 26.82 64.79
CA SER A 12 -3.01 27.47 65.52
C SER A 12 -2.45 26.63 66.68
N GLY A 13 -3.28 25.80 67.33
CA GLY A 13 -2.85 24.89 68.40
C GLY A 13 -2.21 23.58 67.91
N ASN A 14 -2.48 23.18 66.66
CA ASN A 14 -2.01 21.90 66.08
C ASN A 14 -1.06 22.09 64.89
N ARG A 15 -0.37 23.24 64.81
CA ARG A 15 0.51 23.61 63.67
C ARG A 15 1.57 22.56 63.34
N HIS A 16 2.15 21.91 64.34
CA HIS A 16 3.17 20.88 64.14
C HIS A 16 2.61 19.63 63.46
N TRP A 17 1.41 19.18 63.82
CA TRP A 17 0.75 18.09 63.11
C TRP A 17 0.43 18.52 61.68
N LEU A 18 -0.21 19.68 61.49
CA LEU A 18 -0.63 20.14 60.17
C LEU A 18 0.53 20.34 59.20
N THR A 19 1.68 20.81 59.69
CA THR A 19 2.91 20.89 58.90
C THR A 19 3.45 19.52 58.51
N LEU A 20 3.45 18.53 59.42
CA LEU A 20 3.82 17.16 59.08
C LEU A 20 2.88 16.54 58.03
N LEU A 21 1.58 16.77 58.12
CA LEU A 21 0.62 16.33 57.09
C LEU A 21 0.87 17.02 55.74
N ALA A 22 1.15 18.31 55.75
CA ALA A 22 1.45 19.05 54.53
C ALA A 22 2.74 18.53 53.86
N VAL A 23 3.79 18.28 54.64
CA VAL A 23 5.05 17.70 54.14
C VAL A 23 4.83 16.28 53.62
N ALA A 24 4.07 15.45 54.34
CA ALA A 24 3.74 14.09 53.90
C ALA A 24 2.94 14.10 52.59
N ALA A 25 1.96 15.01 52.45
CA ALA A 25 1.20 15.17 51.23
C ALA A 25 2.07 15.65 50.05
N ALA A 26 2.98 16.60 50.29
CA ALA A 26 3.92 17.09 49.30
C ALA A 26 4.91 15.99 48.86
N ALA A 27 5.44 15.21 49.81
CA ALA A 27 6.32 14.08 49.53
C ALA A 27 5.61 12.99 48.72
N ALA A 28 4.38 12.64 49.09
CA ALA A 28 3.55 11.69 48.34
C ALA A 28 3.27 12.19 46.92
N PHE A 29 2.94 13.48 46.76
CA PHE A 29 2.72 14.08 45.45
C PHE A 29 3.97 14.04 44.57
N LEU A 30 5.13 14.44 45.10
CA LEU A 30 6.40 14.38 44.38
C LEU A 30 6.80 12.94 44.02
N PHE A 31 6.54 11.99 44.91
CA PHE A 31 6.79 10.58 44.67
C PHE A 31 5.95 10.05 43.50
N VAL A 32 4.63 10.26 43.53
CA VAL A 32 3.72 9.86 42.44
C VAL A 32 4.13 10.53 41.14
N ARG A 33 4.47 11.81 41.17
CA ARG A 33 4.91 12.53 39.98
C ARG A 33 6.23 11.95 39.44
N GLY A 34 7.18 11.63 40.32
CA GLY A 34 8.44 10.98 39.96
C GLY A 34 8.23 9.62 39.29
N GLU A 35 7.34 8.79 39.81
CA GLU A 35 6.97 7.50 39.20
C GLU A 35 6.33 7.70 37.81
N THR A 36 5.40 8.65 37.68
CA THR A 36 4.78 8.93 36.37
C THR A 36 5.82 9.35 35.33
N PHE A 37 6.79 10.19 35.70
CA PHE A 37 7.86 10.59 34.79
C PHE A 37 8.76 9.41 34.37
N ARG A 38 9.03 8.45 35.26
CA ARG A 38 9.79 7.24 34.92
C ARG A 38 9.02 6.38 33.93
N MET A 39 7.75 6.13 34.21
CA MET A 39 6.86 5.37 33.32
C MET A 39 6.75 6.02 31.93
N ASP A 40 6.55 7.34 31.87
CA ASP A 40 6.46 8.07 30.61
C ASP A 40 7.77 7.98 29.83
N ARG A 41 8.91 8.16 30.49
CA ARG A 41 10.23 8.05 29.87
C ARG A 41 10.46 6.66 29.29
N ASP A 42 10.16 5.62 30.05
CA ASP A 42 10.38 4.24 29.63
C ASP A 42 9.44 3.86 28.47
N ARG A 43 8.20 4.37 28.50
CA ARG A 43 7.24 4.23 27.38
C ARG A 43 7.71 4.94 26.12
N ILE A 44 8.27 6.14 26.25
CA ILE A 44 8.84 6.87 25.10
C ILE A 44 10.05 6.11 24.55
N ALA A 45 10.92 5.60 25.41
CA ALA A 45 12.09 4.84 24.99
C ALA A 45 11.71 3.55 24.25
N SER A 46 10.72 2.80 24.76
CA SER A 46 10.24 1.57 24.10
C SER A 46 9.54 1.86 22.77
N THR A 47 8.75 2.93 22.70
CA THR A 47 8.11 3.37 21.45
C THR A 47 9.15 3.78 20.43
N ALA A 48 10.17 4.53 20.85
CA ALA A 48 11.25 4.95 19.97
C ALA A 48 12.03 3.73 19.45
N ASP A 49 12.31 2.74 20.29
CA ASP A 49 12.95 1.50 19.87
C ASP A 49 12.14 0.73 18.83
N GLY A 50 10.82 0.64 19.01
CA GLY A 50 9.93 0.06 17.99
C GLY A 50 9.98 0.79 16.64
N ILE A 51 9.96 2.13 16.66
CA ILE A 51 10.04 2.96 15.45
C ILE A 51 11.39 2.79 14.75
N CYS A 52 12.48 2.85 15.50
CA CYS A 52 13.82 2.71 14.94
C CYS A 52 14.02 1.31 14.36
N ALA A 53 13.54 0.28 15.08
CA ALA A 53 13.63 -1.12 14.65
C ALA A 53 12.86 -1.37 13.36
N ALA A 54 11.66 -0.78 13.21
CA ALA A 54 10.91 -0.81 11.96
C ALA A 54 11.67 -0.14 10.80
N ALA A 55 12.51 0.86 11.09
CA ALA A 55 13.42 1.47 10.13
C ALA A 55 14.75 0.71 9.93
N GLY A 56 14.89 -0.49 10.50
CA GLY A 56 16.10 -1.30 10.40
C GLY A 56 17.28 -0.82 11.24
N SER A 57 17.02 -0.02 12.29
CA SER A 57 18.06 0.54 13.18
C SER A 57 17.69 0.35 14.65
N GLY A 58 18.65 0.20 15.57
CA GLY A 58 18.35 0.25 17.01
C GLY A 58 18.13 1.69 17.49
N PHE A 59 17.35 1.91 18.56
CA PHE A 59 17.33 3.23 19.22
C PHE A 59 18.67 3.58 19.90
N GLN A 60 19.48 2.57 20.21
CA GLN A 60 20.85 2.72 20.71
C GLN A 60 21.86 2.07 19.75
N PRO A 61 22.07 2.66 18.56
CA PRO A 61 23.02 2.11 17.60
C PRO A 61 24.46 2.19 18.16
N GLU A 62 25.24 1.14 17.93
CA GLU A 62 26.65 1.09 18.33
C GLU A 62 27.44 2.24 17.69
N GLY A 63 28.39 2.81 18.44
CA GLY A 63 29.23 3.91 17.96
C GLY A 63 28.56 5.29 17.88
N VAL A 64 27.27 5.42 18.25
CA VAL A 64 26.56 6.72 18.25
C VAL A 64 26.44 7.30 19.66
N ALA A 65 26.87 8.56 19.80
CA ALA A 65 26.75 9.30 21.06
C ALA A 65 25.30 9.39 21.52
N LYS A 66 25.06 9.35 22.85
CA LYS A 66 23.71 9.38 23.43
C LYS A 66 22.86 10.57 22.94
N SER A 67 23.48 11.73 22.75
CA SER A 67 22.87 12.95 22.21
C SER A 67 22.36 12.83 20.78
N ASP A 68 22.93 11.92 19.99
CA ASP A 68 22.67 11.83 18.54
C ASP A 68 21.86 10.60 18.13
N ARG A 69 21.52 9.73 19.09
CA ARG A 69 20.68 8.53 18.87
C ARG A 69 19.36 8.86 18.17
N GLY A 70 18.65 9.89 18.65
CA GLY A 70 17.40 10.34 18.04
C GLY A 70 17.58 10.84 16.60
N LYS A 71 18.70 11.51 16.30
CA LYS A 71 19.02 11.97 14.93
C LYS A 71 19.35 10.78 14.02
N ALA A 72 20.09 9.79 14.51
CA ALA A 72 20.45 8.59 13.77
C ALA A 72 19.19 7.80 13.38
N CYS A 73 18.30 7.56 14.34
CA CYS A 73 17.02 6.90 14.08
C CYS A 73 16.14 7.68 13.10
N ARG A 74 16.00 9.00 13.28
CA ARG A 74 15.26 9.85 12.34
C ARG A 74 15.80 9.73 10.91
N LYS A 75 17.13 9.75 10.74
CA LYS A 75 17.77 9.57 9.43
C LYS A 75 17.49 8.20 8.81
N ALA A 76 17.35 7.15 9.62
CA ALA A 76 16.97 5.82 9.13
C ALA A 76 15.51 5.79 8.65
N VAL A 77 14.59 6.37 9.44
CA VAL A 77 13.17 6.51 9.07
C VAL A 77 13.01 7.31 7.78
N GLU A 78 13.71 8.43 7.64
CA GLU A 78 13.69 9.27 6.44
C GLU A 78 14.16 8.50 5.20
N ARG A 79 15.20 7.67 5.32
CA ARG A 79 15.68 6.82 4.22
C ARG A 79 14.65 5.76 3.85
N LEU A 80 14.04 5.10 4.84
CA LEU A 80 12.98 4.11 4.58
C LEU A 80 11.79 4.75 3.84
N ALA A 81 11.34 5.92 4.30
CA ALA A 81 10.25 6.65 3.65
C ALA A 81 10.61 7.12 2.23
N ALA A 82 11.86 7.50 1.98
CA ALA A 82 12.33 7.82 0.63
C ALA A 82 12.28 6.60 -0.29
N PHE A 83 12.85 5.47 0.17
CA PHE A 83 12.85 4.21 -0.57
C PHE A 83 11.44 3.71 -0.90
N GLU A 84 10.51 3.79 0.06
CA GLU A 84 9.13 3.39 -0.16
C GLU A 84 8.43 4.25 -1.22
N ARG A 85 8.63 5.58 -1.17
CA ARG A 85 8.07 6.49 -2.19
C ARG A 85 8.63 6.22 -3.57
N GLU A 86 9.93 6.03 -3.68
CA GLU A 86 10.61 5.73 -4.94
C GLU A 86 10.12 4.39 -5.51
N THR A 87 10.09 3.34 -4.69
CA THR A 87 9.62 2.01 -5.10
C THR A 87 8.17 2.05 -5.57
N ARG A 88 7.29 2.77 -4.87
CA ARG A 88 5.88 2.92 -5.27
C ARG A 88 5.74 3.69 -6.58
N SER A 89 6.53 4.75 -6.76
CA SER A 89 6.55 5.52 -8.00
C SER A 89 7.00 4.67 -9.19
N GLU A 90 8.11 3.95 -9.06
CA GLU A 90 8.63 3.09 -10.12
C GLU A 90 7.71 1.90 -10.41
N SER A 91 7.15 1.27 -9.38
CA SER A 91 6.16 0.20 -9.54
C SER A 91 4.92 0.70 -10.30
N ALA A 92 4.42 1.89 -9.97
CA ALA A 92 3.29 2.49 -10.67
C ALA A 92 3.62 2.80 -12.13
N ARG A 93 4.84 3.29 -12.40
CA ARG A 93 5.32 3.54 -13.77
C ARG A 93 5.35 2.25 -14.59
N VAL A 94 6.01 1.20 -14.08
CA VAL A 94 6.10 -0.11 -14.74
C VAL A 94 4.71 -0.71 -14.96
N LEU A 95 3.85 -0.68 -13.96
CA LEU A 95 2.49 -1.21 -14.08
C LEU A 95 1.69 -0.45 -15.16
N SER A 96 1.84 0.87 -15.24
CA SER A 96 1.18 1.69 -16.27
C SER A 96 1.68 1.37 -17.68
N GLU A 97 2.98 1.10 -17.84
CA GLU A 97 3.59 0.74 -19.11
C GLU A 97 3.10 -0.62 -19.60
N VAL A 98 3.11 -1.63 -18.72
CA VAL A 98 2.60 -2.97 -19.03
C VAL A 98 1.11 -2.93 -19.37
N ASN A 99 0.32 -2.12 -18.67
CA ASN A 99 -1.10 -1.97 -18.99
C ASN A 99 -1.32 -1.37 -20.39
N ARG A 100 -0.56 -0.32 -20.76
CA ARG A 100 -0.62 0.28 -22.11
C ARG A 100 -0.20 -0.71 -23.20
N GLU A 101 0.84 -1.49 -22.96
CA GLU A 101 1.27 -2.53 -23.89
C GLU A 101 0.18 -3.59 -24.07
N ARG A 102 -0.42 -4.04 -22.96
CA ARG A 102 -1.51 -5.02 -22.99
C ARG A 102 -2.74 -4.50 -23.71
N GLU A 103 -3.14 -3.26 -23.47
CA GLU A 103 -4.24 -2.62 -24.18
C GLU A 103 -3.97 -2.57 -25.68
N THR A 104 -2.77 -2.14 -26.09
CA THR A 104 -2.38 -2.08 -27.50
C THR A 104 -2.42 -3.46 -28.17
N LYS A 105 -1.87 -4.48 -27.52
CA LYS A 105 -1.92 -5.88 -28.00
C LYS A 105 -3.36 -6.38 -28.09
N THR A 106 -4.17 -6.11 -27.08
CA THR A 106 -5.59 -6.52 -27.05
C THR A 106 -6.37 -5.89 -28.20
N GLN A 107 -6.15 -4.60 -28.48
CA GLN A 107 -6.79 -3.93 -29.62
C GLN A 107 -6.34 -4.53 -30.96
N ALA A 108 -5.05 -4.84 -31.11
CA ALA A 108 -4.53 -5.51 -32.30
C ALA A 108 -5.14 -6.92 -32.47
N ASP A 109 -5.29 -7.68 -31.39
CA ASP A 109 -5.89 -9.01 -31.39
C ASP A 109 -7.38 -8.96 -31.74
N ILE A 110 -8.12 -7.98 -31.21
CA ILE A 110 -9.53 -7.74 -31.55
C ILE A 110 -9.66 -7.40 -33.05
N ALA A 111 -8.80 -6.51 -33.57
CA ALA A 111 -8.81 -6.15 -34.99
C ALA A 111 -8.48 -7.35 -35.91
N ARG A 112 -7.52 -8.19 -35.51
CA ARG A 112 -7.19 -9.41 -36.25
C ARG A 112 -8.32 -10.43 -36.18
N ALA A 113 -8.94 -10.62 -35.01
CA ALA A 113 -10.06 -11.52 -34.84
C ALA A 113 -11.28 -11.10 -35.68
N SER A 114 -11.59 -9.80 -35.73
CA SER A 114 -12.70 -9.28 -36.54
C SER A 114 -12.44 -9.46 -38.04
N SER A 115 -11.21 -9.17 -38.51
CA SER A 115 -10.81 -9.40 -39.90
C SER A 115 -10.90 -10.89 -40.29
N ASN A 116 -10.41 -11.79 -39.42
CA ASN A 116 -10.52 -13.23 -39.64
C ASN A 116 -11.99 -13.70 -39.68
N ALA A 117 -12.84 -13.16 -38.81
CA ALA A 117 -14.27 -13.48 -38.79
C ALA A 117 -14.99 -13.01 -40.06
N GLN A 118 -14.61 -11.86 -40.62
CA GLN A 118 -15.13 -11.38 -41.91
C GLN A 118 -14.69 -12.29 -43.06
N ALA A 119 -13.39 -12.61 -43.15
CA ALA A 119 -12.86 -13.51 -44.16
C ALA A 119 -13.53 -14.90 -44.12
N ALA A 120 -13.81 -15.42 -42.92
CA ALA A 120 -14.54 -16.67 -42.74
C ALA A 120 -15.99 -16.58 -43.27
N ARG A 121 -16.70 -15.49 -42.99
CA ARG A 121 -18.06 -15.26 -43.50
C ARG A 121 -18.08 -15.13 -45.02
N ASP A 122 -17.15 -14.38 -45.59
CA ASP A 122 -17.06 -14.19 -47.04
C ASP A 122 -16.75 -15.51 -47.75
N ALA A 123 -15.86 -16.32 -47.19
CA ALA A 123 -15.59 -17.66 -47.69
C ALA A 123 -16.82 -18.56 -47.60
N GLN A 124 -17.56 -18.53 -46.48
CA GLN A 124 -18.80 -19.27 -46.35
C GLN A 124 -19.81 -18.90 -47.45
N ILE A 125 -20.01 -17.60 -47.71
CA ILE A 125 -20.89 -17.12 -48.77
C ILE A 125 -20.42 -17.60 -50.15
N LEU A 126 -19.10 -17.58 -50.41
CA LEU A 126 -18.53 -18.07 -51.66
C LEU A 126 -18.71 -19.59 -51.82
N MET A 127 -18.57 -20.35 -50.73
CA MET A 127 -18.78 -21.79 -50.70
C MET A 127 -20.26 -22.13 -50.94
N GLU A 128 -21.18 -21.46 -50.25
CA GLU A 128 -22.63 -21.61 -50.47
C GLU A 128 -23.03 -21.28 -51.93
N LYS A 129 -22.41 -20.24 -52.52
CA LYS A 129 -22.62 -19.88 -53.93
C LYS A 129 -22.03 -20.91 -54.90
N ALA A 130 -20.91 -21.56 -54.54
CA ALA A 130 -20.33 -22.64 -55.31
C ALA A 130 -21.19 -23.91 -55.22
N ASP A 131 -21.71 -24.22 -54.04
CA ASP A 131 -22.60 -25.36 -53.79
C ASP A 131 -23.88 -25.27 -54.64
N GLY A 132 -24.44 -24.07 -54.82
CA GLY A 132 -25.58 -23.83 -55.72
C GLY A 132 -25.32 -24.13 -57.21
N LYS A 133 -24.08 -24.44 -57.61
CA LYS A 133 -23.69 -24.81 -58.98
C LYS A 133 -23.28 -26.27 -59.13
N ILE A 134 -23.29 -27.04 -58.04
CA ILE A 134 -22.93 -28.46 -58.04
C ILE A 134 -24.01 -29.25 -58.78
N ALA A 135 -23.61 -30.08 -59.74
CA ALA A 135 -24.49 -31.01 -60.44
C ALA A 135 -24.88 -32.17 -59.50
N ASN A 136 -25.86 -33.01 -59.88
CA ASN A 136 -26.35 -34.15 -59.08
C ASN A 136 -25.28 -35.23 -58.72
N ASP A 137 -23.99 -35.00 -58.98
CA ASP A 137 -22.88 -35.87 -58.65
C ASP A 137 -22.11 -35.46 -57.36
N ASP A 138 -22.60 -34.45 -56.62
CA ASP A 138 -22.09 -33.99 -55.31
C ASP A 138 -20.60 -33.60 -55.30
N ARG A 139 -20.03 -33.24 -56.46
CA ARG A 139 -18.62 -32.84 -56.56
C ARG A 139 -18.44 -31.33 -56.41
N VAL A 140 -17.76 -30.92 -55.34
CA VAL A 140 -17.30 -29.54 -55.15
C VAL A 140 -16.18 -29.17 -56.15
N ASP A 141 -16.22 -27.96 -56.70
CA ASP A 141 -15.25 -27.48 -57.69
C ASP A 141 -14.02 -26.79 -57.06
N GLY A 142 -13.06 -26.40 -57.90
CA GLY A 142 -11.86 -25.69 -57.44
C GLY A 142 -12.16 -24.33 -56.78
N GLY A 143 -13.31 -23.72 -57.06
CA GLY A 143 -13.73 -22.47 -56.45
C GLY A 143 -14.08 -22.64 -54.97
N TRP A 144 -14.70 -23.77 -54.62
CA TRP A 144 -14.99 -24.16 -53.23
C TRP A 144 -13.71 -24.32 -52.40
N PHE A 145 -12.73 -25.08 -52.90
CA PHE A 145 -11.44 -25.25 -52.21
C PHE A 145 -10.65 -23.95 -52.09
N ASP A 146 -10.71 -23.09 -53.10
CA ASP A 146 -10.03 -21.80 -53.08
C ASP A 146 -10.67 -20.84 -52.06
N ALA A 147 -12.00 -20.89 -51.89
CA ALA A 147 -12.71 -20.16 -50.83
C ALA A 147 -12.36 -20.70 -49.44
N PHE A 148 -12.37 -22.03 -49.24
CA PHE A 148 -11.98 -22.66 -47.98
C PHE A 148 -10.53 -22.33 -47.58
N ASN A 149 -9.59 -22.44 -48.53
CA ASN A 149 -8.17 -22.14 -48.28
C ASN A 149 -7.92 -20.66 -47.93
N ARG A 150 -8.74 -19.73 -48.44
CA ARG A 150 -8.70 -18.33 -48.02
C ARG A 150 -9.20 -18.15 -46.58
N ALA A 151 -10.32 -18.76 -46.21
CA ALA A 151 -10.83 -18.70 -44.83
C ALA A 151 -9.89 -19.34 -43.80
N ALA A 152 -9.23 -20.44 -44.17
CA ALA A 152 -8.24 -21.11 -43.33
C ALA A 152 -6.91 -20.33 -43.21
N GLY A 153 -6.77 -19.19 -43.89
CA GLY A 153 -5.55 -18.39 -43.89
C GLY A 153 -4.40 -19.00 -44.70
N LEU A 154 -4.67 -20.04 -45.51
CA LEU A 154 -3.68 -20.70 -46.38
C LEU A 154 -3.44 -19.91 -47.67
N ARG A 155 -4.30 -18.91 -47.97
CA ARG A 155 -4.15 -17.96 -49.07
C ARG A 155 -4.55 -16.54 -48.63
N PRO A 156 -3.87 -15.48 -49.13
CA PRO A 156 -4.23 -14.11 -48.82
C PRO A 156 -5.62 -13.73 -49.39
N PRO A 157 -6.36 -12.82 -48.73
CA PRO A 157 -7.59 -12.26 -49.28
C PRO A 157 -7.27 -11.43 -50.55
N ARG A 158 -8.18 -11.43 -51.53
CA ARG A 158 -8.06 -10.66 -52.78
C ARG A 158 -8.73 -9.31 -52.66
#